data_AF-A0A2E0BKU0-F1
#
_entry.id   AF-A0A2E0BKU0-F1
#
_cell.length_a   1.000
_cell.length_b   1.000
_cell.length_c   1.000
_cell.angle_alpha   90.00
_cell.angle_beta   90.00
_cell.angle_gamma   90.00
#
_symmetry.space_group_name_H-M   'P 1'
#
loop_
_entity.id
_entity.type
_entity.pdbx_description
1 polymer ?
#
loop_
_entity_poly.entity_id
_entity_poly.type
_entity_poly.pdbx_seq_one_letter_code
_entity_poly.pdbx_strand_id
1 'polypeptide(L)'
;MTESDKKSEIEVLSKRLIALKRNKVEEPLLDDHYSQAHFAWRMVIELVAGLAIGFGIGFGLDYLFNSKPLFMILFILLGMAAGINVMLKTAKEIGAEQVKHTNSAKKKENNFDGTD
;
A
#
# COMPACT_ATOMS: atom_id res chain seq x y z
N MET A 1 28.20 -36.22 -5.79
CA MET A 1 27.09 -35.60 -6.56
C MET A 1 27.69 -34.55 -7.49
N THR A 2 27.43 -34.67 -8.80
CA THR A 2 27.94 -33.70 -9.79
C THR A 2 26.93 -32.59 -10.01
N GLU A 3 27.38 -31.40 -10.38
CA GLU A 3 26.52 -30.24 -10.72
C GLU A 3 25.49 -30.55 -11.83
N SER A 4 25.78 -31.55 -12.67
CA SER A 4 24.89 -32.03 -13.72
C SER A 4 23.61 -32.66 -13.18
N ASP A 5 23.70 -33.41 -12.08
CA ASP A 5 22.57 -34.13 -11.48
C ASP A 5 21.53 -33.17 -10.90
N LYS A 6 22.00 -32.13 -10.18
CA LYS A 6 21.15 -31.10 -9.58
C LYS A 6 20.40 -30.30 -10.68
N LYS A 7 21.06 -29.99 -11.80
CA LYS A 7 20.44 -29.25 -12.90
C LYS A 7 19.29 -30.06 -13.54
N SER A 8 19.47 -31.36 -13.69
CA SER A 8 18.44 -32.26 -14.23
C SER A 8 17.22 -32.36 -13.31
N GLU A 9 17.43 -32.38 -12.00
CA GLU A 9 16.36 -32.43 -10.99
C GLU A 9 15.53 -31.14 -11.00
N ILE A 10 16.19 -29.98 -11.05
CA ILE A 10 15.53 -28.67 -11.16
C ILE A 10 14.67 -28.58 -12.44
N GLU A 11 15.13 -29.14 -13.56
CA GLU A 11 14.39 -29.16 -14.82
C GLU A 11 13.13 -30.04 -14.73
N VAL A 12 13.22 -31.18 -14.05
CA VAL A 12 12.07 -32.07 -13.83
C VAL A 12 11.05 -31.43 -12.88
N LEU A 13 11.51 -30.78 -11.81
CA LEU A 13 10.62 -30.05 -10.88
C LEU A 13 9.92 -28.88 -11.59
N SER A 14 10.64 -28.11 -12.41
CA SER A 14 10.05 -26.99 -13.16
C SER A 14 9.03 -27.45 -14.20
N LYS A 15 9.28 -28.56 -14.92
CA LYS A 15 8.27 -29.17 -15.81
C LYS A 15 7.00 -29.59 -15.07
N ARG A 16 7.13 -30.19 -13.88
CA ARG A 16 5.99 -30.58 -13.02
C ARG A 16 5.23 -29.36 -12.49
N LEU A 17 5.94 -28.31 -12.08
CA LEU A 17 5.34 -27.04 -11.66
C LEU A 17 4.53 -26.40 -12.80
N ILE A 18 5.09 -26.36 -14.02
CA ILE A 18 4.40 -25.79 -15.20
C ILE A 18 3.16 -26.62 -15.56
N ALA A 19 3.26 -27.95 -15.53
CA ALA A 19 2.14 -28.85 -15.83
C ALA A 19 0.99 -28.71 -14.81
N LEU A 20 1.29 -28.50 -13.53
CA LEU A 20 0.29 -28.28 -12.48
C LEU A 20 -0.25 -26.83 -12.49
N LYS A 21 0.59 -25.84 -12.83
CA LYS A 21 0.19 -24.44 -12.98
C LYS A 21 -0.81 -24.25 -14.13
N ARG A 22 -0.77 -25.12 -15.15
CA ARG A 22 -1.75 -25.14 -16.25
C ARG A 22 -3.17 -25.55 -15.82
N ASN A 23 -3.30 -26.28 -14.70
CA ASN A 23 -4.59 -26.78 -14.21
C ASN A 23 -5.05 -26.14 -12.88
N LYS A 24 -4.27 -25.23 -12.30
CA LYS A 24 -4.56 -24.58 -11.00
C LYS A 24 -4.30 -23.07 -10.99
N VAL A 25 -4.52 -22.38 -12.11
CA VAL A 25 -4.47 -20.91 -12.15
C VAL A 25 -5.64 -20.37 -12.96
N GLU A 26 -6.84 -20.67 -12.46
CA GLU A 26 -7.95 -19.74 -12.47
C GLU A 26 -8.34 -19.49 -11.00
N GLU A 27 -7.39 -19.00 -10.21
CA GLU A 27 -7.74 -18.14 -9.08
C GLU A 27 -7.53 -16.69 -9.57
N PRO A 28 -8.53 -15.81 -9.42
CA PRO A 28 -8.50 -14.49 -10.01
C PRO A 28 -7.37 -13.67 -9.35
N LEU A 29 -6.35 -13.39 -10.15
CA LEU A 29 -5.63 -12.10 -10.21
C LEU A 29 -5.47 -11.39 -8.86
N LEU A 30 -4.65 -11.97 -7.98
CA LEU A 30 -4.18 -11.35 -6.74
C LEU A 30 -3.13 -10.24 -6.98
N ASP A 31 -2.94 -9.76 -8.22
CA ASP A 31 -1.84 -8.84 -8.53
C ASP A 31 -2.25 -7.35 -8.66
N ASP A 32 -3.55 -7.02 -8.68
CA ASP A 32 -4.03 -5.61 -8.70
C ASP A 32 -4.84 -5.20 -7.45
N HIS A 33 -5.52 -6.14 -6.79
CA HIS A 33 -6.35 -5.85 -5.61
C HIS A 33 -5.53 -5.62 -4.33
N TYR A 34 -4.30 -6.13 -4.26
CA TYR A 34 -3.43 -5.93 -3.10
C TYR A 34 -2.93 -4.50 -3.02
N SER A 35 -2.62 -3.89 -4.17
CA SER A 35 -2.17 -2.50 -4.25
C SER A 35 -3.21 -1.55 -3.62
N GLN A 36 -4.48 -1.69 -3.99
CA GLN A 36 -5.55 -0.84 -3.45
C GLN A 36 -5.83 -1.10 -1.95
N ALA A 37 -5.77 -2.36 -1.51
CA ALA A 37 -5.95 -2.71 -0.11
C ALA A 37 -4.84 -2.15 0.79
N HIS A 38 -3.58 -2.16 0.33
CA HIS A 38 -2.45 -1.60 1.07
C HIS A 38 -2.60 -0.09 1.28
N PHE A 39 -3.09 0.64 0.28
CA PHE A 39 -3.36 2.07 0.43
C PHE A 39 -4.49 2.36 1.41
N ALA A 40 -5.58 1.59 1.36
CA ALA A 40 -6.70 1.76 2.28
C ALA A 40 -6.29 1.52 3.74
N TRP A 41 -5.55 0.44 4.02
CA TRP A 41 -5.03 0.16 5.35
C TRP A 41 -4.05 1.23 5.83
N ARG A 42 -3.19 1.72 4.92
CA ARG A 42 -2.24 2.79 5.22
C ARG A 42 -2.95 4.07 5.70
N MET A 43 -4.03 4.47 5.05
CA MET A 43 -4.81 5.65 5.47
C MET A 43 -5.36 5.49 6.89
N VAL A 44 -5.80 4.29 7.27
CA VAL A 44 -6.29 4.00 8.63
C VAL A 44 -5.16 4.10 9.64
N ILE A 45 -4.00 3.48 9.39
CA ILE A 45 -2.87 3.57 10.33
C ILE A 45 -2.32 5.00 10.42
N GLU A 46 -2.38 5.79 9.35
CA GLU A 46 -1.94 7.20 9.38
C GLU A 46 -2.86 8.04 10.29
N LEU A 47 -4.17 7.80 10.22
CA LEU A 47 -5.13 8.45 11.12
C LEU A 47 -4.97 7.98 12.57
N VAL A 48 -4.86 6.67 12.78
CA VAL A 48 -4.71 6.07 14.12
C VAL A 48 -3.38 6.47 14.75
N ALA A 49 -2.29 6.53 13.99
CA ALA A 49 -0.99 6.98 14.47
C ALA A 49 -1.04 8.44 14.92
N GLY A 50 -1.67 9.33 14.13
CA GLY A 50 -1.86 10.73 14.51
C GLY A 50 -2.64 10.89 15.82
N LEU A 51 -3.73 10.13 15.98
CA LEU A 51 -4.52 10.12 17.21
C LEU A 51 -3.75 9.52 18.39
N ALA A 52 -3.05 8.40 18.20
CA ALA A 52 -2.28 7.74 19.25
C ALA A 52 -1.12 8.61 19.76
N ILE A 53 -0.43 9.32 18.85
CA ILE A 53 0.63 10.28 19.21
C ILE A 53 0.03 11.48 19.95
N GLY A 54 -1.06 12.05 19.43
CA GLY A 54 -1.75 13.17 20.09
C GLY A 54 -2.26 12.81 21.48
N PHE A 55 -2.88 11.64 21.62
CA PHE A 55 -3.33 11.12 22.90
C PHE A 55 -2.16 10.83 23.85
N GLY A 56 -1.11 10.14 23.39
CA GLY A 56 0.04 9.80 24.22
C GLY A 56 0.76 11.03 24.77
N ILE A 57 1.00 12.03 23.90
CA ILE A 57 1.63 13.30 24.31
C ILE A 57 0.70 14.09 25.23
N GLY A 58 -0.57 14.22 24.86
CA GLY A 58 -1.55 14.98 25.63
C GLY A 58 -1.79 14.38 27.02
N PHE A 59 -1.92 13.06 27.12
CA PHE A 59 -2.04 12.33 28.38
C PHE A 59 -0.78 12.45 29.24
N GLY A 60 0.41 12.32 28.63
CA GLY A 60 1.67 12.48 29.36
C GLY A 60 1.86 13.88 29.93
N LEU A 61 1.51 14.92 29.17
CA LEU A 61 1.56 16.31 29.63
C LEU A 61 0.54 16.57 30.75
N ASP A 62 -0.71 16.14 30.57
CA ASP A 62 -1.72 16.33 31.61
C ASP A 62 -1.34 15.62 32.92
N TYR A 63 -0.71 14.43 32.84
CA TYR A 63 -0.18 13.72 34.01
C TYR A 63 0.98 14.47 34.69
N LEU A 64 1.93 15.00 33.93
CA LEU A 64 3.12 15.65 34.47
C LEU A 64 2.80 17.03 35.09
N PHE A 65 1.89 17.77 34.47
CA PHE A 65 1.50 19.12 34.92
C PHE A 65 0.30 19.11 35.87
N ASN A 66 -0.28 17.94 36.19
CA ASN A 66 -1.55 17.82 36.92
C ASN A 66 -2.65 18.73 36.35
N SER A 67 -2.57 19.03 35.05
CA SER A 67 -3.60 19.82 34.41
C SER A 67 -4.83 18.94 34.25
N LYS A 68 -5.99 19.58 34.38
CA LYS A 68 -7.25 19.06 33.82
C LYS A 68 -7.00 18.66 32.36
N PRO A 69 -7.81 17.77 31.75
CA PRO A 69 -7.53 17.13 30.45
C PRO A 69 -7.51 18.10 29.25
N LEU A 70 -6.70 19.15 29.32
CA LEU A 70 -6.68 20.32 28.47
C LEU A 70 -5.63 20.11 27.38
N PHE A 71 -4.45 19.61 27.75
CA PHE A 71 -3.44 19.23 26.76
C PHE A 71 -3.92 18.00 25.98
N MET A 72 -4.59 17.04 26.62
CA MET A 72 -5.18 15.90 25.92
C MET A 72 -6.14 16.35 24.82
N ILE A 73 -7.06 17.28 25.10
CA ILE A 73 -7.99 17.79 24.07
C ILE A 73 -7.23 18.54 22.97
N LEU A 74 -6.30 19.42 23.34
CA LEU A 74 -5.52 20.20 22.38
C LEU A 74 -4.70 19.29 21.44
N PHE A 75 -3.99 18.32 22.01
CA PHE A 75 -3.14 17.39 21.24
C PHE A 75 -3.94 16.33 20.48
N ILE A 76 -5.12 15.92 20.93
CA ILE A 76 -6.02 15.10 20.11
C ILE A 76 -6.44 15.86 18.86
N LEU A 77 -6.86 17.12 18.98
CA LEU A 77 -7.22 17.95 17.83
C LEU A 77 -6.02 18.13 16.87
N LEU A 78 -4.84 18.41 17.42
CA LEU A 78 -3.60 18.53 16.65
C LEU A 78 -3.22 17.21 15.96
N GLY A 79 -3.32 16.09 16.67
CA GLY A 79 -3.01 14.75 16.19
C GLY A 79 -3.97 14.29 15.10
N MET A 80 -5.27 14.58 15.23
CA MET A 80 -6.24 14.35 14.16
C MET A 80 -5.95 15.22 12.94
N ALA A 81 -5.67 16.51 13.12
CA ALA A 81 -5.33 17.41 12.02
C ALA A 81 -4.08 16.92 11.27
N ALA A 82 -3.05 16.45 12.00
CA ALA A 82 -1.88 15.83 11.41
C ALA A 82 -2.22 14.53 10.65
N GLY A 83 -2.98 13.62 11.26
CA GLY A 83 -3.38 12.36 10.63
C GLY A 83 -4.19 12.56 9.34
N ILE A 84 -5.12 13.51 9.34
CA ILE A 84 -5.91 13.88 8.14
C ILE A 84 -5.00 14.47 7.06
N ASN A 85 -4.06 15.36 7.41
CA ASN A 85 -3.13 15.95 6.45
C ASN A 85 -2.27 14.88 5.76
N VAL A 86 -1.77 13.89 6.52
CA VAL A 86 -0.99 12.79 5.96
C VAL A 86 -1.87 11.94 5.02
N MET A 87 -3.07 11.56 5.44
CA MET A 87 -4.02 10.81 4.61
C MET A 87 -4.32 11.54 3.29
N LEU A 88 -4.59 12.85 3.35
CA LEU A 88 -4.87 13.66 2.16
C LEU A 88 -3.65 13.78 1.22
N LYS A 89 -2.43 13.83 1.78
CA LYS A 89 -1.20 13.79 0.99
C LYS A 89 -1.05 12.45 0.27
N THR A 90 -1.27 11.35 0.97
CA THR A 90 -1.28 9.98 0.41
C THR A 90 -2.32 9.84 -0.71
N ALA A 91 -3.54 10.33 -0.49
CA ALA A 91 -4.61 10.30 -1.51
C ALA A 91 -4.25 11.08 -2.78
N LYS A 92 -3.60 12.25 -2.64
CA LYS A 92 -3.12 13.04 -3.80
C LYS A 92 -2.03 12.33 -4.59
N GLU A 93 -1.10 11.66 -3.91
CA GLU A 93 -0.03 10.88 -4.55
C GLU A 93 -0.60 9.72 -5.37
N ILE A 94 -1.48 8.92 -4.76
CA ILE A 94 -2.12 7.78 -5.43
C ILE A 94 -2.99 8.24 -6.61
N GLY A 95 -3.78 9.31 -6.42
CA GLY A 95 -4.62 9.85 -7.49
C GLY A 95 -3.82 10.40 -8.69
N ALA A 96 -2.69 11.07 -8.42
CA ALA A 96 -1.83 11.60 -9.47
C ALA A 96 -1.11 10.49 -10.27
N GLU A 97 -0.72 9.40 -9.60
CA GLU A 97 -0.05 8.26 -10.23
C GLU A 97 -1.00 7.48 -11.17
N GLN A 98 -2.24 7.24 -10.73
CA GLN A 98 -3.29 6.58 -11.54
C GLN A 98 -3.61 7.35 -12.84
N VAL A 99 -3.68 8.68 -12.78
CA VAL A 99 -3.92 9.54 -13.95
C VAL A 99 -2.75 9.51 -14.93
N LYS A 100 -1.51 9.38 -14.44
CA LYS A 100 -0.30 9.33 -15.28
C LYS A 100 -0.16 8.00 -16.02
N HIS A 101 -0.47 6.88 -15.37
CA HIS A 101 -0.49 5.55 -15.98
C HIS A 101 -1.59 5.42 -17.03
N THR A 102 -2.80 5.92 -16.75
CA THR A 102 -3.92 5.92 -17.70
C THR A 102 -3.62 6.75 -18.95
N ASN A 103 -3.03 7.94 -18.80
CA ASN A 103 -2.65 8.79 -19.96
C ASN A 103 -1.49 8.21 -20.79
N SER A 104 -0.58 7.46 -20.16
CA SER A 104 0.53 6.81 -20.86
C SER A 104 0.08 5.59 -21.66
N ALA A 105 -0.92 4.86 -21.15
CA ALA A 105 -1.58 3.77 -21.88
C ALA A 105 -2.38 4.31 -23.08
N LYS A 106 -3.18 5.36 -22.86
CA LYS A 106 -3.98 6.01 -23.92
C LYS A 106 -3.13 6.64 -25.02
N LYS A 107 -1.94 7.16 -24.69
CA LYS A 107 -0.99 7.71 -25.68
C LYS A 107 -0.29 6.64 -26.53
N LYS A 108 -0.13 5.40 -26.03
CA LYS A 108 0.41 4.29 -26.82
C LYS A 108 -0.62 3.71 -27.79
N GLU A 109 -1.88 3.63 -27.38
CA GLU A 109 -2.98 3.14 -28.21
C GLU A 109 -3.23 4.07 -29.42
N ASN A 110 -3.34 5.38 -29.17
CA ASN A 110 -3.57 6.38 -30.21
C ASN A 110 -2.40 6.54 -31.21
N ASN A 111 -1.23 6.01 -30.89
CA ASN A 111 -0.01 6.13 -31.71
C ASN A 111 0.30 4.84 -32.48
N PHE A 112 -0.52 3.79 -32.29
CA PHE A 112 -0.47 2.52 -33.03
C PHE A 112 -1.54 2.45 -34.13
N ASP A 113 -2.65 3.17 -33.98
CA ASP A 113 -3.77 3.26 -34.94
C ASP A 113 -3.55 4.33 -36.04
N GLY A 114 -2.38 4.96 -36.07
CA GLY A 114 -2.08 6.12 -36.93
C GLY A 114 -1.02 5.90 -38.00
N THR A 115 -0.67 4.65 -38.31
CA THR A 115 0.33 4.32 -39.35
C THR A 115 -0.28 3.38 -40.38
N ASP A 116 -1.01 3.96 -41.32
CA ASP A 116 -1.37 3.37 -42.61
C ASP A 116 -0.66 4.15 -43.74
#